data_AF-A0A7W0YWW1-F1
#
_entry.id   AF-A0A7W0YWW1-F1
#
_cell.length_a   1.000
_cell.length_b   1.000
_cell.length_c   1.000
_cell.angle_alpha   90.00
_cell.angle_beta   90.00
_cell.angle_gamma   90.00
#
_symmetry.space_group_name_H-M   'P 1'
#
loop_
_entity.id
_entity.type
_entity.pdbx_description
1 polymer ?
#
loop_
_entity_poly.entity_id
_entity_poly.type
_entity_poly.pdbx_seq_one_letter_code
_entity_poly.pdbx_strand_id
1 'polypeptide(L)' 'MTFDRLHHMQLAMPRDEEQAARDFFVGVLGMIEVDKPPVLAARGGAW' A
#
# COMPACT_ATOMS: atom_id res chain seq x y z
N MET A 1 -10.54 22.01 15.89
CA MET A 1 -10.58 20.91 14.91
C MET A 1 -9.31 20.12 15.10
N THR A 2 -9.42 18.86 15.50
CA THR A 2 -8.29 18.04 15.97
C THR A 2 -8.26 16.75 15.16
N PHE A 3 -7.07 16.29 14.80
CA PHE A 3 -6.87 15.00 14.14
C PHE A 3 -6.64 13.91 15.18
N ASP A 4 -7.22 12.73 14.99
CA ASP A 4 -7.07 11.58 15.88
C ASP A 4 -5.75 10.83 15.63
N ARG A 5 -5.50 10.44 14.37
CA ARG A 5 -4.29 9.72 13.96
C ARG A 5 -4.07 9.73 12.45
N LEU A 6 -2.88 9.32 12.02
CA LEU A 6 -2.63 8.96 10.62
C LEU A 6 -3.35 7.63 10.31
N HIS A 7 -4.13 7.63 9.23
CA HIS A 7 -4.83 6.43 8.80
C HIS A 7 -4.03 5.62 7.78
N HIS A 8 -3.42 6.29 6.79
CA HIS A 8 -2.68 5.65 5.71
C HIS A 8 -1.78 6.68 5.03
N MET A 9 -0.80 6.21 4.27
CA MET A 9 0.08 7.02 3.43
C MET A 9 0.16 6.37 2.05
N GLN A 10 0.13 7.18 0.99
CA GLN A 10 0.41 6.71 -0.37
C GLN A 10 1.86 7.00 -0.71
N LEU A 11 2.58 5.99 -1.18
CA LEU A 11 3.97 6.08 -1.60
C LEU A 11 4.05 5.93 -3.12
N ALA A 12 4.90 6.74 -3.74
CA ALA A 12 5.22 6.58 -5.15
C ALA A 12 6.24 5.46 -5.32
N MET A 13 6.08 4.66 -6.38
CA MET A 13 7.03 3.63 -6.80
C MET A 13 7.01 3.51 -8.33
N PRO A 14 8.05 2.92 -8.95
CA PRO A 14 8.04 2.63 -10.38
C PRO A 14 6.88 1.71 -10.78
N ARG A 15 6.56 1.68 -12.07
CA ARG A 15 5.56 0.74 -12.60
C ARG A 15 6.08 -0.69 -12.45
N ASP A 16 5.15 -1.61 -12.20
CA ASP A 16 5.39 -3.05 -12.13
C ASP A 16 6.30 -3.52 -10.96
N GLU A 17 6.52 -2.65 -9.96
CA GLU A 17 7.33 -2.94 -8.75
C GLU A 17 6.48 -3.41 -7.54
N GLU A 18 5.25 -3.87 -7.76
CA GLU A 18 4.37 -4.32 -6.68
C GLU A 18 4.96 -5.52 -5.92
N GLN A 19 5.71 -6.40 -6.58
CA GLN A 19 6.35 -7.53 -5.91
C GLN A 19 7.46 -7.06 -4.97
N ALA A 20 8.31 -6.12 -5.39
CA ALA A 20 9.34 -5.54 -4.52
C ALA A 20 8.73 -4.85 -3.30
N ALA A 21 7.58 -4.17 -3.49
CA ALA A 21 6.83 -3.60 -2.37
C ALA A 21 6.34 -4.69 -1.40
N ARG A 22 5.76 -5.79 -1.88
CA ARG A 22 5.32 -6.91 -1.03
C ARG A 22 6.48 -7.57 -0.30
N ASP A 23 7.59 -7.83 -0.98
CA ASP A 23 8.78 -8.45 -0.39
C ASP A 23 9.28 -7.62 0.81
N PHE A 24 9.25 -6.30 0.69
CA PHE A 24 9.61 -5.40 1.77
C PHE A 24 8.52 -5.26 2.85
N PHE A 25 7.32 -4.79 2.50
CA PHE A 25 6.28 -4.47 3.47
C PHE A 25 5.69 -5.72 4.14
N VAL A 26 5.45 -6.78 3.40
CA VAL A 26 4.94 -8.05 3.96
C VAL A 26 6.10 -8.90 4.48
N GLY A 27 7.15 -9.09 3.68
CA GLY A 27 8.24 -10.00 4.03
C GLY A 27 9.16 -9.46 5.14
N VAL A 28 9.65 -8.23 5.00
CA VAL A 28 10.59 -7.64 5.97
C VAL A 28 9.87 -6.99 7.14
N LEU A 29 8.85 -6.17 6.87
CA LEU A 29 8.13 -5.44 7.93
C LEU A 29 6.99 -6.24 8.57
N GLY A 30 6.61 -7.39 8.01
CA GLY A 30 5.58 -8.25 8.57
C GLY A 30 4.16 -7.67 8.48
N MET A 31 3.94 -6.71 7.57
CA MET A 31 2.61 -6.14 7.36
C MET A 31 1.69 -7.13 6.64
N ILE A 32 0.38 -6.95 6.79
CA ILE A 32 -0.63 -7.74 6.08
C ILE A 32 -1.10 -6.92 4.89
N GLU A 33 -0.92 -7.45 3.68
CA GLU A 33 -1.50 -6.87 2.47
C GLU A 33 -3.03 -7.04 2.50
N VAL A 34 -3.76 -6.00 2.11
CA VAL A 34 -5.23 -6.01 2.11
C VAL A 34 -5.76 -5.66 0.73
N ASP A 35 -7.01 -6.04 0.46
CA ASP A 35 -7.59 -5.77 -0.85
C ASP A 35 -7.70 -4.26 -1.10
N LYS A 36 -7.28 -3.85 -2.30
CA LYS A 36 -7.42 -2.47 -2.74
C LYS A 36 -8.90 -2.10 -2.86
N PRO A 37 -9.34 -0.94 -2.33
CA PRO A 37 -10.72 -0.50 -2.47
C PRO A 37 -11.18 -0.51 -3.93
N PRO A 38 -12.43 -0.92 -4.24
CA PRO A 38 -12.89 -1.12 -5.62
C PRO A 38 -12.68 0.09 -6.54
N VAL A 39 -12.84 1.30 -6.02
CA VAL A 39 -12.64 2.56 -6.77
C VAL A 39 -11.18 2.78 -7.20
N LEU A 40 -10.23 2.13 -6.54
CA LEU A 40 -8.80 2.19 -6.85
C LEU A 40 -8.29 0.93 -7.54
N ALA A 41 -9.09 -0.13 -7.65
CA ALA A 41 -8.67 -1.43 -8.20
C ALA A 41 -8.15 -1.35 -9.64
N ALA A 42 -8.69 -0.42 -10.45
CA ALA A 42 -8.21 -0.19 -11.82
C ALA A 42 -6.81 0.45 -11.88
N ARG A 43 -6.29 0.93 -10.75
CA ARG A 43 -4.94 1.49 -10.65
C ARG A 43 -3.98 0.36 -10.23
N GLY A 44 -2.82 0.28 -10.89
CA GLY A 44 -1.71 -0.55 -10.44
C GLY A 44 -1.26 -0.20 -9.01
N GLY A 45 -0.30 -0.95 -8.48
CA GLY A 45 0.24 -0.77 -7.15
C GLY A 45 -0.21 -1.84 -6.14
N ALA A 46 0.56 -1.99 -5.06
CA ALA A 46 0.21 -2.78 -3.89
C ALA A 46 -0.67 -1.97 -2.92
N TRP A 47 -1.36 -2.65 -2.01
CA TRP A 47 -2.25 -1.99 -1.04
C TRP A 47 -2.16 -2.60 0.35
#